data_AF-A0A7C5CWI4-F1
#
_entry.id   AF-A0A7C5CWI4-F1
#
_cell.length_a   1.000
_cell.length_b   1.000
_cell.length_c   1.000
_cell.angle_alpha   90.00
_cell.angle_beta   90.00
_cell.angle_gamma   90.00
#
_symmetry.space_group_name_H-M   'P 1'
#
loop_
_entity.id
_entity.type
_entity.pdbx_description
1 polymer ?
#
loop_
_entity_poly.entity_id
_entity_poly.type
_entity_poly.pdbx_seq_one_letter_code
_entity_poly.pdbx_strand_id
1 'polypeptide(L)'
;MELDKAIGELFPQAVAGVDFVLEDEGKGPYIKEWNLKDVNGNPIPRPTQAELESAYQSYLERKALTEYRIKRAREYPSLGDQLDCMWKALRSMGLTSDPLKDANTPEGMLARIEEVKAKYPKP
;
A
#
# COMPACT_ATOMS: atom_id res chain seq x y z
N MET A 1 21.96 6.61 -3.96
CA MET A 1 20.78 6.87 -3.09
C MET A 1 19.97 7.97 -3.74
N GLU A 2 18.64 7.83 -3.80
CA GLU A 2 17.76 8.88 -4.34
C GLU A 2 17.52 9.94 -3.24
N LEU A 3 18.30 11.02 -3.25
CA LEU A 3 18.26 12.06 -2.21
C LEU A 3 16.91 12.76 -2.13
N ASP A 4 16.21 12.95 -3.25
CA ASP A 4 14.86 13.52 -3.28
C ASP A 4 13.88 12.66 -2.48
N LYS A 5 14.00 11.33 -2.57
CA LYS A 5 13.14 10.39 -1.82
C LYS A 5 13.44 10.41 -0.33
N ALA A 6 14.72 10.42 0.05
CA ALA A 6 15.14 10.52 1.44
C ALA A 6 14.69 11.85 2.07
N ILE A 7 14.90 12.97 1.37
CA ILE A 7 14.48 14.30 1.83
C ILE A 7 12.96 14.36 1.93
N GLY A 8 12.22 13.82 0.97
CA GLY A 8 10.75 13.76 1.01
C GLY A 8 10.20 12.87 2.14
N GLU A 9 10.95 11.87 2.59
CA GLU A 9 10.57 11.07 3.76
C GLU A 9 10.76 11.86 5.07
N LEU A 10 11.87 12.60 5.20
CA LEU A 10 12.15 13.43 6.38
C LEU A 10 11.31 14.71 6.43
N PHE A 11 11.08 15.32 5.28
CA PHE A 11 10.40 16.60 5.11
C PHE A 11 9.35 16.48 4.01
N PRO A 12 8.17 15.89 4.29
CA PRO A 12 7.13 15.65 3.29
C PRO A 12 6.60 16.90 2.59
N GLN A 13 6.75 18.06 3.22
CA GLN A 13 6.36 19.37 2.68
C GLN A 13 7.45 20.03 1.81
N ALA A 14 8.67 19.49 1.77
CA ALA A 14 9.77 20.08 1.05
C ALA A 14 9.61 19.92 -0.47
N VAL A 15 9.81 21.00 -1.22
CA VAL A 15 9.69 21.02 -2.67
C VAL A 15 11.08 21.14 -3.31
N ALA A 16 11.43 20.17 -4.15
CA ALA A 16 12.66 20.20 -4.92
C ALA A 16 12.68 21.38 -5.90
N GLY A 17 13.81 22.09 -5.97
CA GLY A 17 13.99 23.30 -6.77
C GLY A 17 13.52 24.60 -6.09
N VAL A 18 12.83 24.50 -4.94
CA VAL A 18 12.40 25.65 -4.14
C VAL A 18 13.08 25.63 -2.77
N ASP A 19 12.79 24.58 -1.99
CA ASP A 19 13.31 24.44 -0.63
C ASP A 19 14.69 23.79 -0.58
N PHE A 20 15.03 23.01 -1.59
CA PHE A 20 16.35 22.43 -1.75
C PHE A 20 16.66 22.21 -3.23
N VAL A 21 17.94 22.32 -3.60
CA VAL A 21 18.41 22.06 -4.97
C VAL A 21 19.37 20.90 -4.94
N LEU A 22 19.12 19.90 -5.79
CA LEU A 22 20.02 18.77 -6.01
C LEU A 22 20.82 19.01 -7.28
N GLU A 23 22.09 18.63 -7.26
CA GLU A 23 22.99 18.67 -8.39
C GLU A 23 23.76 17.36 -8.48
N ASP A 24 24.13 16.95 -9.69
CA ASP A 24 24.93 15.75 -9.92
C ASP A 24 26.09 16.11 -10.86
N GLU A 25 27.30 16.07 -10.33
CA GLU A 25 28.55 16.31 -11.06
C GLU A 25 29.25 15.01 -11.49
N GLY A 26 28.51 13.89 -11.58
CA GLY A 26 29.03 12.59 -12.01
C GLY A 26 29.59 11.72 -10.88
N LYS A 27 29.47 12.17 -9.62
CA LYS A 27 29.75 11.37 -8.41
C LYS A 27 28.48 10.96 -7.69
N GLY A 28 27.32 11.27 -8.26
CA GLY A 28 26.01 11.08 -7.67
C GLY A 28 25.41 12.39 -7.14
N PRO A 29 24.09 12.43 -6.94
CA PRO A 29 23.39 13.63 -6.53
C PRO A 29 23.83 14.08 -5.13
N TYR A 30 23.99 15.38 -4.94
CA TYR A 30 24.21 16.02 -3.63
C TYR A 30 23.29 17.24 -3.46
N ILE A 31 23.08 17.65 -2.21
CA ILE A 31 22.33 18.87 -1.90
C ILE A 31 23.26 20.07 -2.12
N LYS A 32 23.01 20.81 -3.20
CA LYS A 32 23.71 22.05 -3.57
C LYS A 32 23.23 23.21 -2.71
N GLU A 33 21.91 23.36 -2.60
CA GLU A 33 21.27 24.45 -1.85
C GLU A 33 20.26 23.90 -0.86
N TRP A 34 20.17 24.53 0.32
CA TRP A 34 19.27 24.15 1.39
C TRP A 34 18.60 25.39 1.97
N ASN A 35 17.35 25.61 1.57
CA ASN A 35 16.54 26.79 1.87
C ASN A 35 15.28 26.43 2.68
N LEU A 36 15.18 25.20 3.19
CA LEU A 36 14.00 24.71 3.90
C LEU A 36 13.78 25.48 5.20
N LYS A 37 12.53 25.89 5.43
CA LYS A 37 12.10 26.61 6.63
C LYS A 37 10.92 25.92 7.28
N ASP A 38 10.80 26.09 8.59
CA ASP A 38 9.63 25.65 9.35
C ASP A 38 8.42 26.56 9.09
N VAL A 39 7.27 26.20 9.68
CA VAL A 39 6.02 26.97 9.58
C VAL A 39 6.11 28.40 10.12
N ASN A 40 7.13 28.69 10.94
CA ASN A 40 7.40 30.01 11.52
C ASN A 40 8.48 30.78 10.73
N GLY A 41 8.98 30.21 9.63
CA GLY A 41 10.03 30.80 8.80
C GLY A 41 11.45 30.61 9.32
N ASN A 42 11.67 29.79 10.36
CA ASN A 42 13.01 29.48 10.86
C ASN A 42 13.71 28.48 9.95
N PRO A 43 15.02 28.66 9.66
CA PRO A 43 15.78 27.70 8.89
C PRO A 43 15.81 26.32 9.57
N ILE A 44 15.49 25.29 8.81
CA ILE A 44 15.64 23.90 9.27
C ILE A 44 17.08 23.46 9.01
N PRO A 45 17.76 22.80 9.95
CA PRO A 45 19.11 22.31 9.73
C PRO A 45 19.15 21.26 8.61
N ARG A 46 20.23 21.26 7.82
CA ARG A 46 20.46 20.24 6.80
C ARG A 46 20.61 18.87 7.48
N PRO A 47 19.90 17.83 7.00
CA PRO A 47 20.02 16.50 7.57
C PRO A 47 21.43 15.92 7.38
N THR A 48 21.84 15.11 8.34
CA THR A 48 23.08 14.35 8.30
C THR A 48 22.96 13.18 7.31
N GLN A 49 24.13 12.65 6.89
CA GLN A 49 24.17 11.49 6.00
C GLN A 49 23.46 10.27 6.62
N ALA A 50 23.61 10.03 7.92
CA ALA A 50 22.97 8.92 8.61
C ALA A 50 21.44 9.05 8.63
N GLU A 51 20.91 10.26 8.82
CA GLU A 51 19.47 10.52 8.76
C GLU A 51 18.93 10.30 7.34
N LEU A 52 19.64 10.77 6.32
CA LEU A 52 19.26 10.56 4.92
C LEU A 52 19.27 9.07 4.55
N GLU A 53 20.26 8.31 4.99
CA GLU A 53 20.34 6.87 4.76
C GLU A 53 19.22 6.12 5.46
N SER A 54 18.95 6.44 6.73
CA SER A 54 17.84 5.82 7.47
C SER A 54 16.50 6.11 6.81
N ALA A 55 16.28 7.37 6.39
CA ALA A 55 15.05 7.77 5.72
C ALA A 55 14.88 7.07 4.36
N TYR A 56 15.98 6.93 3.61
CA TYR A 56 15.97 6.18 2.35
C TYR A 56 15.62 4.71 2.56
N GLN A 57 16.13 4.07 3.61
CA GLN A 57 15.75 2.70 3.95
C GLN A 57 14.26 2.58 4.26
N SER A 58 13.69 3.48 5.06
CA SER A 58 12.25 3.50 5.33
C SER A 58 11.42 3.67 4.06
N TYR A 59 11.85 4.53 3.13
CA TYR A 59 11.23 4.66 1.82
C TYR A 59 11.28 3.34 1.02
N LEU A 60 12.42 2.66 1.00
CA LEU A 60 12.57 1.38 0.30
C LEU A 60 11.65 0.29 0.88
N GLU A 61 11.56 0.19 2.21
CA GLU A 61 10.67 -0.76 2.88
C GLU A 61 9.19 -0.50 2.55
N ARG A 62 8.77 0.77 2.60
CA ARG A 62 7.41 1.19 2.24
C ARG A 62 7.09 0.90 0.77
N LYS A 63 8.03 1.17 -0.13
CA LYS A 63 7.91 0.84 -1.56
C LYS A 63 7.78 -0.66 -1.77
N ALA A 64 8.65 -1.46 -1.14
CA ALA A 64 8.62 -2.92 -1.24
C ALA A 64 7.29 -3.51 -0.74
N LEU A 65 6.76 -3.00 0.38
CA LEU A 65 5.46 -3.41 0.90
C LEU A 65 4.31 -3.07 -0.07
N THR A 66 4.35 -1.89 -0.68
CA THR A 66 3.34 -1.44 -1.66
C THR A 66 3.38 -2.31 -2.91
N GLU A 67 4.56 -2.58 -3.44
CA GLU A 67 4.74 -3.46 -4.60
C GLU A 67 4.28 -4.89 -4.31
N TYR A 68 4.58 -5.43 -3.12
CA TYR A 68 4.08 -6.73 -2.70
C TYR A 68 2.55 -6.78 -2.68
N ARG A 69 1.89 -5.75 -2.13
CA ARG A 69 0.42 -5.65 -2.11
C ARG A 69 -0.16 -5.59 -3.52
N ILE A 70 0.45 -4.82 -4.42
CA ILE A 70 0.00 -4.70 -5.82
C ILE A 70 0.18 -6.04 -6.55
N LYS A 71 1.33 -6.70 -6.39
CA LYS A 71 1.58 -8.04 -6.99
C LYS A 71 0.55 -9.05 -6.49
N ARG A 72 0.29 -9.10 -5.18
CA ARG A 72 -0.74 -9.97 -4.60
C ARG A 72 -2.13 -9.68 -5.14
N ALA A 73 -2.50 -8.42 -5.32
CA ALA A 73 -3.79 -8.05 -5.89
C ALA A 73 -3.92 -8.43 -7.39
N ARG A 74 -2.80 -8.54 -8.13
CA ARG A 74 -2.79 -8.98 -9.53
C ARG A 74 -2.80 -10.50 -9.67
N GLU A 75 -2.04 -11.20 -8.84
CA GLU A 75 -1.89 -12.66 -8.90
C GLU A 75 -3.08 -13.40 -8.31
N TYR A 76 -3.69 -12.85 -7.25
CA TYR A 76 -4.79 -13.49 -6.56
C TYR A 76 -6.10 -12.75 -6.87
N PRO A 77 -7.19 -13.46 -7.19
CA PRO A 77 -8.53 -12.88 -7.24
C PRO A 77 -8.86 -12.17 -5.94
N SER A 78 -9.90 -11.32 -5.94
CA SER A 78 -10.34 -10.70 -4.69
C SER A 78 -10.69 -11.77 -3.64
N LEU A 79 -10.64 -11.42 -2.35
CA LEU A 79 -11.03 -12.36 -1.30
C LEU A 79 -12.45 -12.92 -1.53
N GLY A 80 -13.35 -12.11 -2.09
CA GLY A 80 -14.70 -12.54 -2.46
C GLY A 80 -14.70 -13.59 -3.57
N ASP A 81 -13.88 -13.41 -4.61
CA ASP A 81 -13.77 -14.38 -5.71
C ASP A 81 -13.09 -15.67 -5.26
N GLN A 82 -12.11 -15.59 -4.35
CA GLN A 82 -11.50 -16.76 -3.73
C GLN A 82 -12.52 -17.56 -2.90
N LEU A 83 -13.34 -16.87 -2.10
CA LEU A 83 -14.41 -17.50 -1.31
C LEU A 83 -15.49 -18.12 -2.20
N ASP A 84 -15.88 -17.46 -3.29
CA ASP A 84 -16.83 -17.99 -4.27
C ASP A 84 -16.29 -19.24 -4.98
N CYS A 85 -15.02 -19.23 -5.39
CA CYS A 85 -14.34 -20.40 -5.95
C CYS A 85 -14.27 -21.56 -4.95
N MET A 86 -13.95 -21.29 -3.67
CA MET A 86 -13.94 -22.30 -2.61
C MET A 86 -15.34 -22.89 -2.38
N TRP A 87 -16.36 -22.05 -2.33
CA TRP A 87 -17.75 -22.49 -2.18
C TRP A 87 -18.19 -23.39 -3.35
N LYS A 88 -17.86 -22.99 -4.60
CA LYS A 88 -18.12 -23.81 -5.80
C LYS A 88 -17.38 -25.14 -5.75
N ALA A 89 -16.12 -25.14 -5.31
CA ALA A 89 -15.31 -26.35 -5.16
C ALA A 89 -15.90 -27.31 -4.12
N LEU A 90 -16.28 -26.80 -2.93
CA LEU A 90 -16.93 -27.60 -1.88
C LEU A 90 -18.24 -28.23 -2.36
N ARG A 91 -19.06 -27.46 -3.08
CA ARG A 91 -20.29 -27.96 -3.73
C ARG A 91 -19.99 -29.07 -4.73
N SER A 92 -18.95 -28.91 -5.55
CA SER A 92 -18.55 -29.91 -6.56
C SER A 92 -18.02 -31.22 -5.96
N MET A 93 -17.48 -31.17 -4.73
CA MET A 93 -16.99 -32.33 -4.01
C MET A 93 -18.09 -33.05 -3.20
N GLY A 94 -19.33 -32.55 -3.22
CA GLY A 94 -20.44 -33.16 -2.50
C GLY A 94 -20.29 -33.10 -0.97
N LEU A 95 -19.34 -32.32 -0.44
CA LEU A 95 -19.07 -32.15 1.00
C LEU A 95 -20.12 -31.30 1.72
N THR A 96 -21.29 -31.17 1.10
CA THR A 96 -22.30 -30.16 1.41
C THR A 96 -23.71 -30.76 1.46
N SER A 97 -23.81 -32.06 1.74
CA SER A 97 -25.06 -32.80 1.68
C SER A 97 -25.86 -32.76 3.00
N ASP A 98 -26.85 -31.86 3.09
CA ASP A 98 -28.23 -32.17 3.55
C ASP A 98 -29.19 -31.00 3.18
N PRO A 99 -30.19 -31.16 2.29
CA PRO A 99 -30.72 -30.05 1.49
C PRO A 99 -31.71 -29.08 2.14
N LEU A 100 -32.14 -29.23 3.41
CA LEU A 100 -33.34 -28.48 3.87
C LEU A 100 -33.32 -27.80 5.25
N LYS A 101 -32.29 -27.90 6.11
CA LYS A 101 -32.41 -27.31 7.48
C LYS A 101 -31.20 -26.68 8.15
N ASP A 102 -29.98 -26.83 7.65
CA ASP A 102 -28.82 -26.28 8.35
C ASP A 102 -28.18 -25.12 7.58
N ALA A 103 -27.83 -24.06 8.31
CA ALA A 103 -27.09 -22.88 7.83
C ALA A 103 -25.68 -23.20 7.28
N ASN A 104 -25.36 -24.49 7.14
CA ASN A 104 -24.11 -25.05 6.64
C ASN A 104 -24.22 -25.64 5.22
N THR A 105 -25.37 -25.49 4.55
CA THR A 105 -25.51 -25.84 3.12
C THR A 105 -25.06 -24.69 2.22
N PRO A 106 -24.52 -25.00 1.03
CA PRO A 106 -24.14 -24.02 0.03
C PRO A 106 -25.30 -23.11 -0.33
N GLU A 107 -26.49 -23.67 -0.53
CA GLU A 107 -27.71 -22.95 -0.86
C GLU A 107 -28.16 -22.02 0.28
N GLY A 108 -28.08 -22.46 1.55
CA GLY A 108 -28.37 -21.63 2.71
C GLY A 108 -27.35 -20.49 2.90
N MET A 109 -26.07 -20.76 2.66
CA MET A 109 -25.03 -19.73 2.65
C MET A 109 -25.20 -18.75 1.48
N LEU A 110 -25.58 -19.23 0.29
CA LEU A 110 -25.83 -18.39 -0.89
C LEU A 110 -27.01 -17.45 -0.64
N ALA A 111 -28.12 -17.96 -0.10
CA ALA A 111 -29.26 -17.13 0.29
C ALA A 111 -28.86 -16.04 1.29
N ARG A 112 -27.98 -16.37 2.26
CA ARG A 112 -27.47 -15.39 3.24
C ARG A 112 -26.54 -14.37 2.61
N ILE A 113 -25.70 -14.78 1.66
CA ILE A 113 -24.82 -13.88 0.90
C ILE A 113 -25.65 -12.94 0.03
N GLU A 114 -26.70 -13.43 -0.63
CA GLU A 114 -27.62 -12.60 -1.42
C GLU A 114 -28.40 -11.62 -0.54
N GLU A 115 -28.87 -12.03 0.64
CA GLU A 115 -29.45 -11.12 1.65
C GLU A 115 -28.47 -10.01 2.05
N VAL A 116 -27.21 -10.36 2.34
CA VAL A 116 -26.18 -9.37 2.72
C VAL A 116 -25.87 -8.43 1.56
N LYS A 117 -25.76 -8.94 0.33
CA LYS A 117 -25.55 -8.11 -0.88
C LYS A 117 -26.73 -7.19 -1.16
N ALA A 118 -27.96 -7.65 -0.97
CA ALA A 118 -29.16 -6.82 -1.09
C ALA A 118 -29.20 -5.72 -0.02
N LYS A 119 -28.73 -6.02 1.19
CA LYS A 119 -28.67 -5.07 2.31
C LYS A 119 -27.55 -4.04 2.18
N TYR A 120 -26.43 -4.40 1.55
CA TYR A 120 -25.27 -3.54 1.33
C TYR A 120 -24.87 -3.54 -0.15
N PRO A 121 -25.66 -2.89 -1.02
CA PRO A 121 -25.33 -2.82 -2.44
C PRO A 121 -23.99 -2.10 -2.61
N LYS A 122 -23.11 -2.65 -3.44
CA LYS A 122 -21.86 -1.97 -3.80
C LYS A 122 -22.20 -0.68 -4.56
N PRO A 123 -21.43 0.41 -4.36
CA PRO A 123 -21.60 1.65 -5.09
C PRO A 123 -21.36 1.47 -6.59
#